data_AF-A0A426VGU7-F1
#
_entry.id   AF-A0A426VGU7-F1
#
_cell.length_a   1.000
_cell.length_b   1.000
_cell.length_c   1.000
_cell.angle_alpha   90.00
_cell.angle_beta   90.00
_cell.angle_gamma   90.00
#
_symmetry.space_group_name_H-M   'P 1'
#
loop_
_entity.id
_entity.type
_entity.pdbx_description
1 polymer ?
#
loop_
_entity_poly.entity_id
_entity_poly.type
_entity_poly.pdbx_seq_one_letter_code
_entity_poly.pdbx_strand_id
1 'polypeptide(L)'
;MMKRAQAMTRALKPVTAAVATLLCVMAAAQAQVAPPTAGDVQRSVLPPVAPVPRAADAEAVHVQKPAPAAPSASTMRFQVRGLKITGATVFSNDMLTSLVGDLMGKHVTLAELQAAAQRITDQYEQAGYAVARAVLPEQDIVDGVVEFLVLEGRVGKVSIDNQSLVDDGQVRRMLGDVQVGAVVHEPSLERRLLLLGETPGASRATVNLQPGAGTGETDLGFVVEPGARVSGQLDADNHGNRYTGYNRVSSTINVNSPLGLGDQLQVRSLITDEKLGNIRLGYRLPVGGSGLVVGTSWSMLRYELGREYALLDARGSSRITSVFASYPLKRSLDTNLLATVTYDDKSFEDRIEAVAPVASTRKDSQVLSLSLNAYGNLNTGSLTPATYAAAAVLSRGDLDIRTASVRSNDAATARSDGGFTKLAGTGNLTWPLSTNWALFGSAYGQLASKNLDASEKLSLGGASGVRAYPQGESPGDEGYILSGEVRYTIPLRPVQLAAFVDAGGIQINRNAYNASADNKRFLSGAGASVTWAPLPTVGLKLMVASRLGSEKVESEQDAATRWWLQGLWRF
;
A
#
# COMPACT_ATOMS: atom_id res chain seq x y z
N MET A 1 107.22 -6.56 -16.11
CA MET A 1 106.62 -7.50 -17.10
C MET A 1 105.11 -7.44 -16.92
N MET A 2 104.36 -6.67 -17.73
CA MET A 2 103.60 -7.14 -18.91
C MET A 2 102.74 -8.37 -18.57
N LYS A 3 101.39 -8.39 -18.59
CA LYS A 3 100.43 -7.96 -19.63
C LYS A 3 98.98 -7.89 -19.10
N ARG A 4 98.16 -7.11 -19.82
CA ARG A 4 96.68 -6.96 -19.80
C ARG A 4 95.87 -8.26 -20.02
N ALA A 5 94.63 -8.29 -19.52
CA ALA A 5 93.38 -8.64 -20.24
C ALA A 5 92.17 -8.53 -19.28
N GLN A 6 91.30 -7.52 -19.40
CA GLN A 6 89.99 -7.48 -20.08
C GLN A 6 88.78 -7.67 -19.15
N ALA A 7 87.83 -6.74 -19.30
CA ALA A 7 86.60 -6.59 -18.55
C ALA A 7 85.53 -7.60 -18.97
N MET A 8 84.69 -8.02 -18.01
CA MET A 8 83.33 -8.50 -18.28
C MET A 8 82.41 -8.18 -17.09
N THR A 9 81.72 -7.06 -17.22
CA THR A 9 80.50 -6.72 -16.46
C THR A 9 79.43 -7.78 -16.73
N ARG A 10 79.08 -8.60 -15.73
CA ARG A 10 77.87 -9.42 -15.77
C ARG A 10 76.69 -8.57 -15.28
N ALA A 11 75.89 -8.15 -16.24
CA ALA A 11 74.54 -7.62 -16.02
C ALA A 11 73.70 -8.66 -15.26
N LEU A 12 73.34 -8.35 -14.01
CA LEU A 12 72.25 -9.05 -13.34
C LEU A 12 70.92 -8.59 -13.97
N LYS A 13 70.20 -9.59 -14.47
CA LYS A 13 68.94 -9.54 -15.22
C LYS A 13 67.89 -8.59 -14.61
N PRO A 14 67.19 -7.75 -15.41
CA PRO A 14 66.07 -6.91 -14.96
C PRO A 14 64.72 -7.65 -14.94
N VAL A 15 64.72 -8.99 -14.87
CA VAL A 15 63.51 -9.80 -15.10
C VAL A 15 62.77 -10.14 -13.79
N THR A 16 63.44 -10.13 -12.64
CA THR A 16 62.79 -10.41 -11.35
C THR A 16 62.11 -9.20 -10.72
N ALA A 17 62.57 -7.97 -11.03
CA ALA A 17 61.89 -6.75 -10.58
C ALA A 17 60.57 -6.53 -11.34
N ALA A 18 60.53 -6.80 -12.66
CA ALA A 18 59.33 -6.62 -13.47
C ALA A 18 58.19 -7.61 -13.12
N VAL A 19 58.52 -8.82 -12.64
CA VAL A 19 57.53 -9.81 -12.21
C VAL A 19 56.93 -9.44 -10.85
N ALA A 20 57.70 -8.85 -9.93
CA ALA A 20 57.19 -8.38 -8.65
C ALA A 20 56.30 -7.13 -8.78
N THR A 21 56.59 -6.21 -9.72
CA THR A 21 55.70 -5.08 -10.03
C THR A 21 54.47 -5.49 -10.84
N LEU A 22 54.55 -6.48 -11.74
CA LEU A 22 53.36 -7.01 -12.42
C LEU A 22 52.42 -7.76 -11.46
N LEU A 23 52.96 -8.48 -10.47
CA LEU A 23 52.15 -9.17 -9.46
C LEU A 23 51.47 -8.22 -8.46
N CYS A 24 52.01 -7.01 -8.24
CA CYS A 24 51.36 -6.00 -7.40
C CYS A 24 50.30 -5.18 -8.17
N VAL A 25 50.40 -5.05 -9.50
CA VAL A 25 49.39 -4.32 -10.31
C VAL A 25 48.20 -5.21 -10.66
N MET A 26 48.36 -6.54 -10.73
CA MET A 26 47.23 -7.45 -11.00
C MET A 26 46.35 -7.78 -9.78
N ALA A 27 46.72 -7.35 -8.58
CA ALA A 27 45.91 -7.51 -7.37
C ALA A 27 44.87 -6.38 -7.14
N ALA A 28 44.92 -5.30 -7.93
CA ALA A 28 44.03 -4.13 -7.78
C ALA A 28 42.86 -4.08 -8.80
N ALA A 29 42.65 -5.15 -9.56
CA ALA A 29 41.56 -5.25 -10.55
C ALA A 29 40.39 -6.13 -10.08
N GLN A 30 40.26 -6.40 -8.77
CA GLN A 30 38.92 -6.65 -8.23
C GLN A 30 38.26 -5.27 -8.17
N ALA A 31 37.18 -5.08 -8.95
CA ALA A 31 36.33 -3.91 -8.84
C ALA A 31 35.99 -3.73 -7.36
N GLN A 32 36.64 -2.77 -6.69
CA GLN A 32 36.29 -2.42 -5.32
C GLN A 32 34.90 -1.85 -5.40
N VAL A 33 33.92 -2.64 -4.97
CA VAL A 33 32.54 -2.18 -4.79
C VAL A 33 32.63 -0.96 -3.87
N ALA A 34 32.11 0.18 -4.32
CA ALA A 34 32.11 1.39 -3.52
C ALA A 34 31.35 1.14 -2.21
N PRO A 35 31.77 1.71 -1.06
CA PRO A 35 31.07 1.53 0.19
C PRO A 35 29.61 1.99 0.06
N PRO A 36 28.64 1.26 0.65
CA PRO A 36 27.24 1.72 0.69
C PRO A 36 27.10 3.13 1.28
N THR A 37 26.28 3.95 0.64
CA THR A 37 26.00 5.33 1.06
C THR A 37 24.75 5.41 1.94
N ALA A 38 24.53 6.54 2.61
CA ALA A 38 23.32 6.77 3.38
C ALA A 38 22.04 6.60 2.55
N GLY A 39 22.09 6.86 1.24
CA GLY A 39 20.97 6.57 0.33
C GLY A 39 20.68 5.08 0.19
N ASP A 40 21.71 4.25 0.03
CA ASP A 40 21.56 2.79 -0.07
C ASP A 40 21.01 2.19 1.23
N VAL A 41 21.53 2.64 2.36
CA VAL A 41 21.11 2.19 3.69
C VAL A 41 19.70 2.69 4.01
N GLN A 42 19.34 3.92 3.60
CA GLN A 42 17.99 4.44 3.76
C GLN A 42 16.95 3.58 3.03
N ARG A 43 17.27 3.10 1.82
CA ARG A 43 16.37 2.22 1.05
C ARG A 43 16.15 0.87 1.73
N SER A 44 17.15 0.33 2.43
CA SER A 44 17.06 -0.98 3.07
C SER A 44 16.21 -1.00 4.34
N VAL A 45 15.98 0.16 4.96
CA VAL A 45 15.14 0.32 6.15
C VAL A 45 13.71 0.76 5.86
N LEU A 46 13.38 1.05 4.60
CA LEU A 46 12.01 1.35 4.22
C LEU A 46 11.15 0.13 4.53
N PRO A 47 9.98 0.31 5.18
CA PRO A 47 9.08 -0.81 5.37
C PRO A 47 8.71 -1.38 3.99
N PRO A 48 8.61 -2.71 3.85
CA PRO A 48 8.00 -3.27 2.67
C PRO A 48 6.62 -2.61 2.49
N VAL A 49 6.24 -2.31 1.24
CA VAL A 49 4.92 -1.75 0.94
C VAL A 49 3.88 -2.60 1.68
N ALA A 50 3.18 -1.98 2.63
CA ALA A 50 2.33 -2.73 3.54
C ALA A 50 1.35 -3.60 2.75
N PRO A 51 1.15 -4.88 3.11
CA PRO A 51 0.01 -5.60 2.59
C PRO A 51 -1.24 -4.77 2.88
N VAL A 52 -2.12 -4.71 1.90
CA VAL A 52 -3.40 -3.99 1.94
C VAL A 52 -4.07 -4.19 3.29
N PRO A 53 -4.73 -3.16 3.86
CA PRO A 53 -5.68 -3.37 4.93
C PRO A 53 -6.56 -4.58 4.57
N ARG A 54 -6.44 -5.67 5.34
CA ARG A 54 -7.47 -6.70 5.29
C ARG A 54 -8.77 -5.95 5.56
N ALA A 55 -9.80 -6.18 4.74
CA ALA A 55 -11.14 -5.71 5.04
C ALA A 55 -11.50 -6.27 6.41
N ALA A 56 -11.24 -5.49 7.46
CA ALA A 56 -11.74 -5.74 8.78
C ALA A 56 -13.23 -5.41 8.69
N ASP A 57 -14.02 -6.45 8.89
CA ASP A 57 -15.42 -6.43 9.27
C ASP A 57 -16.35 -5.71 8.27
N ALA A 58 -16.50 -6.35 7.11
CA ALA A 58 -17.68 -6.22 6.26
C ALA A 58 -18.91 -6.87 6.92
N GLU A 59 -19.24 -6.45 8.12
CA GLU A 59 -20.59 -6.50 8.67
C GLU A 59 -21.04 -5.05 8.88
N ALA A 60 -20.92 -4.25 7.82
CA ALA A 60 -21.61 -2.98 7.73
C ALA A 60 -22.87 -3.23 6.90
N VAL A 61 -24.01 -3.00 7.55
CA VAL A 61 -25.37 -2.93 6.96
C VAL A 61 -25.97 -4.30 6.57
N HIS A 62 -26.63 -4.94 7.53
CA HIS A 62 -27.77 -5.81 7.21
C HIS A 62 -29.05 -4.95 7.27
N VAL A 63 -29.45 -4.35 6.15
CA VAL A 63 -30.83 -3.87 6.02
C VAL A 63 -31.72 -5.11 5.99
N GLN A 64 -32.48 -5.36 7.07
CA GLN A 64 -33.57 -6.33 7.00
C GLN A 64 -34.61 -5.79 6.04
N LYS A 65 -34.59 -6.31 4.80
CA LYS A 65 -35.60 -6.01 3.78
C LYS A 65 -36.95 -6.52 4.29
N PRO A 66 -37.98 -5.66 4.48
CA PRO A 66 -39.33 -6.15 4.73
C PRO A 66 -39.75 -7.05 3.57
N ALA A 67 -40.32 -8.22 3.89
CA ALA A 67 -40.79 -9.16 2.88
C ALA A 67 -41.82 -8.48 1.95
N PRO A 68 -41.78 -8.74 0.63
CA PRO A 68 -42.82 -8.27 -0.28
C PRO A 68 -44.20 -8.72 0.22
N ALA A 69 -45.19 -7.84 0.17
CA ALA A 69 -46.57 -8.21 0.44
C ALA A 69 -47.01 -9.29 -0.56
N ALA A 70 -47.67 -10.35 -0.08
CA ALA A 70 -48.15 -11.42 -0.95
C ALA A 70 -49.12 -10.87 -2.01
N PRO A 71 -49.01 -11.30 -3.28
CA PRO A 71 -49.88 -10.81 -4.34
C PRO A 71 -51.34 -11.19 -4.04
N SER A 72 -52.22 -10.20 -4.06
CA SER A 72 -53.66 -10.43 -3.88
C SER A 72 -54.25 -10.93 -5.19
N ALA A 73 -54.88 -12.12 -5.16
CA ALA A 73 -55.44 -12.81 -6.32
C ALA A 73 -56.81 -12.23 -6.74
N SER A 74 -56.91 -10.91 -6.91
CA SER A 74 -58.13 -10.28 -7.43
C SER A 74 -58.18 -10.40 -8.96
N THR A 75 -59.31 -10.85 -9.50
CA THR A 75 -59.57 -10.95 -10.95
C THR A 75 -60.17 -9.68 -11.56
N MET A 76 -60.44 -8.66 -10.73
CA MET A 76 -61.01 -7.39 -11.17
C MET A 76 -60.00 -6.62 -12.03
N ARG A 77 -60.46 -6.08 -13.16
CA ARG A 77 -59.65 -5.30 -14.11
C ARG A 77 -60.19 -3.89 -14.23
N PHE A 78 -59.30 -2.92 -14.30
CA PHE A 78 -59.61 -1.51 -14.48
C PHE A 78 -58.81 -0.93 -15.64
N GLN A 79 -59.42 -0.02 -16.39
CA GLN A 79 -58.75 0.66 -17.50
C GLN A 79 -57.91 1.83 -16.99
N VAL A 80 -56.61 1.81 -17.27
CA VAL A 80 -55.70 2.91 -16.90
C VAL A 80 -55.72 3.97 -18.00
N ARG A 81 -56.09 5.21 -17.64
CA ARG A 81 -56.12 6.40 -18.51
C ARG A 81 -55.13 7.48 -18.09
N GLY A 82 -54.69 7.45 -16.83
CA GLY A 82 -53.69 8.34 -16.30
C GLY A 82 -52.85 7.67 -15.22
N LEU A 83 -51.60 8.11 -15.10
CA LEU A 83 -50.67 7.65 -14.08
C LEU A 83 -50.17 8.88 -13.33
N LYS A 84 -50.25 8.84 -12.00
CA LYS A 84 -49.79 9.92 -11.13
C LYS A 84 -48.82 9.35 -10.11
N ILE A 85 -47.69 10.03 -9.93
CA ILE A 85 -46.68 9.63 -8.94
C ILE A 85 -46.53 10.78 -7.95
N THR A 86 -46.67 10.47 -6.66
CA THR A 86 -46.57 11.44 -5.56
C THR A 86 -45.51 10.99 -4.54
N GLY A 87 -44.99 11.93 -3.75
CA GLY A 87 -43.99 11.63 -2.72
C GLY A 87 -42.54 11.45 -3.19
N ALA A 88 -42.29 11.41 -4.51
CA ALA A 88 -40.94 11.35 -5.08
C ALA A 88 -40.27 12.74 -5.10
N THR A 89 -39.05 12.82 -4.58
CA THR A 89 -38.19 14.02 -4.59
C THR A 89 -36.79 13.73 -5.14
N VAL A 90 -36.33 12.47 -5.05
CA VAL A 90 -35.03 12.00 -5.56
C VAL A 90 -35.05 11.86 -7.08
N PHE A 91 -36.14 11.32 -7.63
CA PHE A 91 -36.32 11.11 -9.06
C PHE A 91 -37.44 11.98 -9.61
N SER A 92 -37.30 12.40 -10.87
CA SER A 92 -38.38 13.12 -11.54
C SER A 92 -39.59 12.22 -11.79
N ASN A 93 -40.78 12.80 -11.67
CA ASN A 93 -42.03 12.08 -11.95
C ASN A 93 -42.07 11.52 -13.37
N ASP A 94 -41.49 12.21 -14.36
CA ASP A 94 -41.44 11.73 -15.75
C ASP A 94 -40.63 10.44 -15.88
N MET A 95 -39.48 10.35 -15.19
CA MET A 95 -38.66 9.14 -15.20
C MET A 95 -39.43 7.98 -14.57
N LEU A 96 -40.00 8.18 -13.38
CA LEU A 96 -40.75 7.13 -12.70
C LEU A 96 -42.01 6.73 -13.47
N THR A 97 -42.67 7.68 -14.14
CA THR A 97 -43.84 7.41 -14.99
C THR A 97 -43.44 6.57 -16.22
N SER A 98 -42.25 6.79 -16.79
CA SER A 98 -41.75 5.99 -17.91
C SER A 98 -41.56 4.51 -17.55
N LEU A 99 -41.27 4.19 -16.28
CA LEU A 99 -41.12 2.79 -15.80
C LEU A 99 -42.45 2.03 -15.78
N VAL A 100 -43.57 2.75 -15.68
CA VAL A 100 -44.92 2.19 -15.56
C VAL A 100 -45.84 2.60 -16.72
N GLY A 101 -45.32 3.31 -17.70
CA GLY A 101 -46.07 3.85 -18.83
C GLY A 101 -46.65 2.79 -19.74
N ASP A 102 -46.13 1.56 -19.70
CA ASP A 102 -46.65 0.41 -20.42
C ASP A 102 -48.06 0.00 -19.95
N LEU A 103 -48.53 0.48 -18.81
CA LEU A 103 -49.89 0.28 -18.31
C LEU A 103 -50.92 1.21 -18.98
N MET A 104 -50.48 2.32 -19.57
CA MET A 104 -51.36 3.35 -20.13
C MET A 104 -52.25 2.77 -21.24
N GLY A 105 -53.56 2.98 -21.14
CA GLY A 105 -54.56 2.48 -22.09
C GLY A 105 -54.94 1.01 -21.94
N LYS A 106 -54.28 0.25 -21.04
CA LYS A 106 -54.57 -1.19 -20.81
C LYS A 106 -55.61 -1.41 -19.71
N HIS A 107 -56.24 -2.58 -19.75
CA HIS A 107 -57.04 -3.11 -18.64
C HIS A 107 -56.14 -3.98 -17.78
N VAL A 108 -55.86 -3.52 -16.56
CA VAL A 108 -54.88 -4.16 -15.67
C VAL A 108 -55.54 -4.57 -14.35
N THR A 109 -54.94 -5.56 -13.70
CA THR A 109 -55.34 -6.12 -12.41
C THR A 109 -54.58 -5.45 -11.28
N LEU A 110 -55.06 -5.64 -10.04
CA LEU A 110 -54.34 -5.18 -8.85
C LEU A 110 -52.91 -5.75 -8.77
N ALA A 111 -52.72 -7.01 -9.16
CA ALA A 111 -51.40 -7.65 -9.19
C ALA A 111 -50.45 -6.96 -10.19
N GLU A 112 -50.95 -6.55 -11.35
CA GLU A 112 -50.15 -5.81 -12.34
C GLU A 112 -49.79 -4.39 -11.87
N LEU A 113 -50.68 -3.72 -11.13
CA LEU A 113 -50.33 -2.46 -10.46
C LEU A 113 -49.29 -2.65 -9.36
N GLN A 114 -49.42 -3.70 -8.54
CA GLN A 114 -48.44 -4.02 -7.51
C GLN A 114 -47.06 -4.32 -8.11
N ALA A 115 -47.01 -5.06 -9.24
CA ALA A 115 -45.78 -5.27 -9.99
C ALA A 115 -45.19 -3.96 -10.53
N ALA A 116 -46.03 -3.01 -10.94
CA ALA A 116 -45.60 -1.69 -11.37
C ALA A 116 -45.03 -0.84 -10.22
N ALA A 117 -45.66 -0.87 -9.03
CA ALA A 117 -45.10 -0.27 -7.83
C ALA A 117 -43.76 -0.93 -7.44
N GLN A 118 -43.63 -2.25 -7.62
CA GLN A 118 -42.36 -2.94 -7.40
C GLN A 118 -41.27 -2.45 -8.35
N ARG A 119 -41.57 -2.22 -9.64
CA ARG A 119 -40.59 -1.64 -10.60
C ARG A 119 -40.07 -0.26 -10.16
N ILE A 120 -40.95 0.59 -9.63
CA ILE A 120 -40.56 1.88 -9.06
C ILE A 120 -39.65 1.65 -7.83
N THR A 121 -40.03 0.73 -6.95
CA THR A 121 -39.22 0.36 -5.77
C THR A 121 -37.84 -0.15 -6.17
N ASP A 122 -37.76 -1.05 -7.15
CA ASP A 122 -36.50 -1.62 -7.65
C ASP A 122 -35.57 -0.53 -8.20
N GLN A 123 -36.11 0.50 -8.87
CA GLN A 123 -35.34 1.65 -9.33
C GLN A 123 -34.69 2.42 -8.17
N TYR A 124 -35.42 2.63 -7.08
CA TYR A 124 -34.88 3.26 -5.88
C TYR A 124 -33.82 2.38 -5.20
N GLU A 125 -34.09 1.08 -5.06
CA GLU A 125 -33.14 0.13 -4.45
C GLU A 125 -31.83 0.05 -5.26
N GLN A 126 -31.91 -0.04 -6.59
CA GLN A 126 -30.73 -0.04 -7.47
C GLN A 126 -29.89 1.24 -7.37
N ALA A 127 -30.53 2.35 -7.01
CA ALA A 127 -29.87 3.63 -6.79
C ALA A 127 -29.37 3.85 -5.35
N GLY A 128 -29.49 2.86 -4.45
CA GLY A 128 -28.98 2.93 -3.08
C GLY A 128 -29.96 3.48 -2.04
N TYR A 129 -31.24 3.59 -2.37
CA TYR A 129 -32.31 3.99 -1.44
C TYR A 129 -33.06 2.77 -0.92
N ALA A 130 -32.36 1.91 -0.17
CA ALA A 130 -32.86 0.59 0.23
C ALA A 130 -34.14 0.59 1.08
N VAL A 131 -34.42 1.68 1.79
CA VAL A 131 -35.62 1.84 2.62
C VAL A 131 -36.79 2.50 1.88
N ALA A 132 -36.59 2.90 0.62
CA ALA A 132 -37.65 3.49 -0.18
C ALA A 132 -38.64 2.43 -0.69
N ARG A 133 -39.93 2.78 -0.75
CA ARG A 133 -41.01 1.92 -1.22
C ARG A 133 -42.00 2.72 -2.03
N ALA A 134 -42.38 2.23 -3.20
CA ALA A 134 -43.58 2.68 -3.86
C ALA A 134 -44.75 1.79 -3.47
N VAL A 135 -45.85 2.42 -3.05
CA VAL A 135 -47.07 1.74 -2.63
C VAL A 135 -48.25 2.24 -3.46
N LEU A 136 -49.24 1.37 -3.61
CA LEU A 136 -50.53 1.74 -4.17
C LEU A 136 -51.46 2.07 -2.99
N PRO A 137 -51.70 3.34 -2.65
CA PRO A 137 -52.61 3.69 -1.56
C PRO A 137 -54.04 3.24 -1.89
N GLU A 138 -54.83 3.01 -0.84
CA GLU A 138 -56.27 2.82 -0.99
C GLU A 138 -56.86 4.06 -1.67
N GLN A 139 -57.44 3.86 -2.85
CA GLN A 139 -57.97 4.93 -3.69
C GLN A 139 -59.13 4.40 -4.53
N ASP A 140 -60.13 5.26 -4.75
CA ASP A 140 -61.11 5.04 -5.80
C ASP A 140 -60.47 5.43 -7.14
N ILE A 141 -60.39 4.49 -8.07
CA ILE A 141 -59.89 4.75 -9.43
C ILE A 141 -61.00 5.46 -10.21
N VAL A 142 -61.13 6.77 -9.97
CA VAL A 142 -62.07 7.66 -10.67
C VAL A 142 -61.42 8.09 -12.00
N ASP A 143 -62.18 8.04 -13.09
CA ASP A 143 -61.74 8.41 -14.45
C ASP A 143 -60.53 7.63 -15.00
N GLY A 144 -60.16 6.51 -14.38
CA GLY A 144 -59.04 5.66 -14.81
C GLY A 144 -57.66 6.19 -14.43
N VAL A 145 -57.54 7.16 -13.51
CA VAL A 145 -56.24 7.66 -13.03
C VAL A 145 -55.77 6.81 -11.85
N VAL A 146 -54.56 6.25 -11.95
CA VAL A 146 -53.93 5.46 -10.88
C VAL A 146 -52.80 6.27 -10.23
N GLU A 147 -52.87 6.46 -8.92
CA GLU A 147 -51.85 7.12 -8.11
C GLU A 147 -50.91 6.11 -7.45
N PHE A 148 -49.60 6.27 -7.66
CA PHE A 148 -48.54 5.59 -6.92
C PHE A 148 -47.91 6.57 -5.93
N LEU A 149 -47.90 6.20 -4.65
CA LEU A 149 -47.25 6.97 -3.60
C LEU A 149 -45.86 6.41 -3.32
N VAL A 150 -44.83 7.24 -3.45
CA VAL A 150 -43.46 6.89 -3.11
C VAL A 150 -43.13 7.36 -1.69
N LEU A 151 -42.77 6.42 -0.84
CA LEU A 151 -42.22 6.63 0.49
C LEU A 151 -40.71 6.47 0.39
N GLU A 152 -39.96 7.58 0.32
CA GLU A 152 -38.51 7.52 0.07
C GLU A 152 -37.69 7.04 1.28
N GLY A 153 -38.30 6.96 2.47
CA GLY A 153 -37.60 6.65 3.72
C GLY A 153 -36.76 7.83 4.19
N ARG A 154 -37.37 8.72 4.98
CA ARG A 154 -36.73 9.92 5.53
C ARG A 154 -36.20 9.67 6.93
N VAL A 155 -35.11 10.32 7.31
CA VAL A 155 -34.56 10.21 8.66
C VAL A 155 -35.54 10.84 9.66
N GLY A 156 -36.06 10.05 10.59
CA GLY A 156 -36.91 10.54 11.69
C GLY A 156 -36.05 11.03 12.86
N LYS A 157 -35.40 10.10 13.56
CA LYS A 157 -34.49 10.37 14.67
C LYS A 157 -33.09 9.85 14.41
N VAL A 158 -32.09 10.52 14.98
CA VAL A 158 -30.69 10.05 15.01
C VAL A 158 -30.24 9.89 16.46
N SER A 159 -29.72 8.72 16.82
CA SER A 159 -29.02 8.47 18.07
C SER A 159 -27.61 7.94 17.81
N ILE A 160 -26.68 8.28 18.71
CA ILE A 160 -25.28 7.85 18.64
C ILE A 160 -24.91 7.30 20.01
N ASP A 161 -24.55 6.01 20.06
CA ASP A 161 -23.89 5.36 21.18
C ASP A 161 -22.39 5.27 20.86
N ASN A 162 -21.62 6.19 21.41
CA ASN A 162 -20.18 6.27 21.18
C ASN A 162 -19.42 5.76 22.41
N GLN A 163 -18.78 4.60 22.26
CA GLN A 163 -17.91 4.01 23.27
C GLN A 163 -16.42 4.14 22.88
N SER A 164 -16.13 4.82 21.78
CA SER A 164 -14.78 4.94 21.24
C SER A 164 -13.91 5.96 21.97
N LEU A 165 -12.62 5.96 21.65
CA LEU A 165 -11.69 6.99 22.12
C LEU A 165 -11.81 8.31 21.34
N VAL A 166 -12.68 8.36 20.32
CA VAL A 166 -12.93 9.53 19.49
C VAL A 166 -14.08 10.32 20.11
N ASP A 167 -13.92 11.63 20.28
CA ASP A 167 -14.91 12.51 20.88
C ASP A 167 -16.20 12.57 20.04
N ASP A 168 -17.35 12.69 20.72
CA ASP A 168 -18.67 12.79 20.10
C ASP A 168 -18.75 13.87 19.01
N GLY A 169 -18.07 15.00 19.21
CA GLY A 169 -18.03 16.08 18.23
C GLY A 169 -17.31 15.70 16.93
N GLN A 170 -16.28 14.84 17.00
CA GLN A 170 -15.61 14.30 15.82
C GLN A 170 -16.45 13.19 15.19
N VAL A 171 -17.02 12.29 15.99
CA VAL A 171 -17.93 11.23 15.51
C VAL A 171 -19.10 11.83 14.72
N ARG A 172 -19.78 12.85 15.25
CA ARG A 172 -20.87 13.56 14.55
C ARG A 172 -20.42 14.19 13.24
N ARG A 173 -19.24 14.83 13.22
CA ARG A 173 -18.64 15.39 12.00
C ARG A 173 -18.36 14.32 10.95
N MET A 174 -17.85 13.15 11.33
CA MET A 174 -17.60 12.02 10.41
C MET A 174 -18.87 11.35 9.91
N LEU A 175 -19.89 11.26 10.77
CA LEU A 175 -21.25 10.88 10.37
C LEU A 175 -21.95 11.96 9.55
N GLY A 176 -21.34 13.14 9.37
CA GLY A 176 -21.70 14.16 8.39
C GLY A 176 -23.08 14.79 8.61
N ASP A 177 -23.39 15.17 9.86
CA ASP A 177 -24.65 15.80 10.29
C ASP A 177 -25.87 15.24 9.55
N VAL A 178 -26.15 13.96 9.75
CA VAL A 178 -27.33 13.31 9.16
C VAL A 178 -28.57 14.10 9.57
N GLN A 179 -29.14 14.85 8.63
CA GLN A 179 -30.23 15.78 8.89
C GLN A 179 -31.54 15.01 9.01
N VAL A 180 -32.30 15.31 10.07
CA VAL A 180 -33.70 14.88 10.19
C VAL A 180 -34.47 15.37 8.96
N GLY A 181 -35.28 14.49 8.36
CA GLY A 181 -36.04 14.73 7.14
C GLY A 181 -35.30 14.44 5.83
N ALA A 182 -33.97 14.22 5.86
CA ALA A 182 -33.21 13.83 4.68
C ALA A 182 -33.57 12.41 4.23
N VAL A 183 -33.48 12.13 2.94
CA VAL A 183 -33.69 10.78 2.41
C VAL A 183 -32.51 9.89 2.77
N VAL A 184 -32.78 8.68 3.28
CA VAL A 184 -31.74 7.71 3.65
C VAL A 184 -31.08 7.13 2.41
N HIS A 185 -29.78 7.38 2.27
CA HIS A 185 -28.97 6.88 1.16
C HIS A 185 -27.85 5.96 1.69
N GLU A 186 -27.98 4.66 1.43
CA GLU A 186 -27.13 3.61 1.98
C GLU A 186 -25.65 3.76 1.61
N PRO A 187 -25.26 4.00 0.33
CA PRO A 187 -23.84 4.15 -0.02
C PRO A 187 -23.14 5.30 0.72
N SER A 188 -23.88 6.38 1.04
CA SER A 188 -23.35 7.49 1.83
C SER A 188 -23.16 7.11 3.30
N LEU A 189 -24.08 6.34 3.88
CA LEU A 189 -23.97 5.84 5.25
C LEU A 189 -22.85 4.80 5.36
N GLU A 190 -22.79 3.83 4.45
CA GLU A 190 -21.73 2.81 4.39
C GLU A 190 -20.35 3.47 4.38
N ARG A 191 -20.13 4.42 3.47
CA ARG A 191 -18.86 5.15 3.41
C ARG A 191 -18.49 5.80 4.75
N ARG A 192 -19.44 6.47 5.42
CA ARG A 192 -19.19 7.18 6.68
C ARG A 192 -18.86 6.20 7.81
N LEU A 193 -19.57 5.08 7.89
CA LEU A 193 -19.33 4.02 8.85
C LEU A 193 -17.97 3.36 8.64
N LEU A 194 -17.60 3.09 7.38
CA LEU A 194 -16.29 2.53 7.04
C LEU A 194 -15.15 3.47 7.44
N LEU A 195 -15.27 4.77 7.13
CA LEU A 195 -14.26 5.75 7.54
C LEU A 195 -14.17 5.88 9.06
N LEU A 196 -15.29 5.83 9.76
CA LEU A 196 -15.33 5.91 11.21
C LEU A 196 -14.72 4.66 11.88
N GLY A 197 -15.03 3.46 11.38
CA GLY A 197 -14.43 2.21 11.86
C GLY A 197 -12.92 2.12 11.63
N GLU A 198 -12.39 2.79 10.60
CA GLU A 198 -10.95 2.88 10.33
C GLU A 198 -10.24 4.00 11.11
N THR A 199 -10.99 4.82 11.85
CA THR A 199 -10.43 5.95 12.58
C THR A 199 -9.70 5.48 13.84
N PRO A 200 -8.42 5.84 14.03
CA PRO A 200 -7.67 5.46 15.23
C PRO A 200 -8.43 5.77 16.53
N GLY A 201 -8.73 4.74 17.32
CA GLY A 201 -9.47 4.88 18.59
C GLY A 201 -10.92 4.39 18.51
N ALA A 202 -11.43 4.15 17.30
CA ALA A 202 -12.59 3.30 17.04
C ALA A 202 -12.12 1.94 16.49
N SER A 203 -12.92 0.90 16.70
CA SER A 203 -12.68 -0.44 16.11
C SER A 203 -13.71 -0.78 15.03
N ARG A 204 -14.96 -0.33 15.23
CA ARG A 204 -16.09 -0.64 14.36
C ARG A 204 -17.15 0.45 14.50
N ALA A 205 -17.88 0.72 13.42
CA ALA A 205 -19.05 1.57 13.44
C ALA A 205 -20.20 0.89 12.69
N THR A 206 -21.38 0.86 13.30
CA THR A 206 -22.58 0.26 12.72
C THR A 206 -23.78 1.21 12.82
N VAL A 207 -24.82 0.93 12.03
CA VAL A 207 -26.10 1.65 12.11
C VAL A 207 -27.23 0.63 12.18
N ASN A 208 -28.13 0.85 13.13
CA ASN A 208 -29.38 0.12 13.26
C ASN A 208 -30.51 0.99 12.70
N LEU A 209 -31.25 0.46 11.71
CA LEU A 209 -32.40 1.12 11.11
C LEU A 209 -33.68 0.64 11.81
N GLN A 210 -34.50 1.56 12.31
CA GLN A 210 -35.78 1.25 12.95
C GLN A 210 -36.90 2.05 12.30
N PRO A 211 -38.14 1.53 12.23
CA PRO A 211 -39.29 2.34 11.81
C PRO A 211 -39.43 3.59 12.68
N GLY A 212 -39.57 4.76 12.06
CA GLY A 212 -39.76 6.03 12.76
C GLY A 212 -41.20 6.25 13.22
N ALA A 213 -41.44 7.39 13.87
CA ALA A 213 -42.76 7.75 14.39
C ALA A 213 -43.75 8.16 13.29
N GLY A 214 -43.26 8.82 12.22
CA GLY A 214 -44.07 9.20 11.06
C GLY A 214 -44.06 8.15 9.93
N THR A 215 -45.10 8.17 9.11
CA THR A 215 -45.18 7.33 7.90
C THR A 215 -44.03 7.67 6.94
N GLY A 216 -43.26 6.65 6.55
CA GLY A 216 -42.11 6.82 5.68
C GLY A 216 -40.87 7.41 6.38
N GLU A 217 -40.87 7.46 7.72
CA GLU A 217 -39.69 7.80 8.52
C GLU A 217 -38.93 6.55 8.99
N THR A 218 -37.62 6.70 9.12
CA THR A 218 -36.68 5.70 9.62
C THR A 218 -35.77 6.35 10.66
N ASP A 219 -35.72 5.76 11.85
CA ASP A 219 -34.80 6.16 12.92
C ASP A 219 -33.45 5.44 12.75
N LEU A 220 -32.36 6.19 12.94
CA LEU A 220 -30.98 5.74 12.78
C LEU A 220 -30.27 5.68 14.13
N GLY A 221 -29.92 4.48 14.58
CA GLY A 221 -29.13 4.26 15.80
C GLY A 221 -27.69 3.86 15.46
N PHE A 222 -26.76 4.80 15.58
CA PHE A 222 -25.34 4.55 15.37
C PHE A 222 -24.67 3.99 16.62
N VAL A 223 -23.82 2.98 16.45
CA VAL A 223 -22.97 2.43 17.51
C VAL A 223 -21.52 2.50 17.06
N VAL A 224 -20.65 3.05 17.91
CA VAL A 224 -19.21 3.16 17.66
C VAL A 224 -18.44 2.46 18.77
N GLU A 225 -17.75 1.39 18.41
CA GLU A 225 -17.06 0.51 19.36
C GLU A 225 -15.64 1.01 19.70
N PRO A 226 -15.14 0.72 20.92
CA PRO A 226 -13.82 1.14 21.36
C PRO A 226 -12.68 0.43 20.64
N GLY A 227 -11.80 1.23 20.03
CA GLY A 227 -10.48 0.80 19.61
C GLY A 227 -9.46 0.83 20.74
N ALA A 228 -8.39 0.04 20.64
CA ALA A 228 -7.30 0.05 21.61
C ALA A 228 -6.55 1.40 21.59
N ARG A 229 -6.27 1.97 22.78
CA ARG A 229 -5.49 3.22 22.91
C ARG A 229 -4.05 3.06 22.45
N VAL A 230 -3.48 1.87 22.63
CA VAL A 230 -2.15 1.53 22.15
C VAL A 230 -2.27 0.26 21.32
N SER A 231 -1.69 0.29 20.13
CA SER A 231 -1.55 -0.90 19.27
C SER A 231 -0.16 -0.92 18.65
N GLY A 232 0.32 -2.09 18.27
CA GLY A 232 1.66 -2.17 17.74
C GLY A 232 2.05 -3.49 17.11
N GLN A 233 3.30 -3.53 16.69
CA GLN A 233 3.93 -4.68 16.08
C GLN A 233 5.40 -4.72 16.44
N LEU A 234 5.90 -5.90 16.75
CA LEU A 234 7.31 -6.22 16.86
C LEU A 234 7.67 -7.23 15.76
N ASP A 235 8.75 -6.95 15.04
CA ASP A 235 9.28 -7.78 13.98
C ASP A 235 10.72 -8.15 14.28
N ALA A 236 11.10 -9.40 14.00
CA ALA A 236 12.48 -9.83 13.95
C ALA A 236 12.72 -10.58 12.65
N ASP A 237 13.69 -10.17 11.85
CA ASP A 237 13.98 -10.79 10.57
C ASP A 237 15.47 -10.81 10.24
N ASN A 238 15.87 -11.56 9.20
CA ASN A 238 17.22 -11.54 8.65
C ASN A 238 17.30 -10.85 7.27
N HIS A 239 16.39 -9.93 6.98
CA HIS A 239 16.29 -9.23 5.68
C HIS A 239 17.25 -8.02 5.60
N GLY A 240 18.20 -7.91 6.52
CA GLY A 240 19.24 -6.88 6.50
C GLY A 240 20.34 -7.17 5.47
N ASN A 241 21.35 -6.29 5.46
CA ASN A 241 22.46 -6.35 4.52
C ASN A 241 23.77 -6.65 5.26
N ARG A 242 24.69 -7.35 4.59
CA ARG A 242 26.03 -7.70 5.07
C ARG A 242 26.75 -6.61 5.87
N TYR A 243 26.77 -5.39 5.35
CA TYR A 243 27.60 -4.31 5.87
C TYR A 243 26.93 -3.53 7.00
N THR A 244 25.62 -3.68 7.18
CA THR A 244 24.82 -2.93 8.16
C THR A 244 23.99 -3.84 9.09
N GLY A 245 24.25 -5.15 9.05
CA GLY A 245 23.62 -6.17 9.88
C GLY A 245 22.54 -6.92 9.14
N TYR A 246 22.62 -8.25 9.16
CA TYR A 246 21.63 -9.13 8.55
C TYR A 246 20.38 -9.21 9.40
N ASN A 247 20.55 -9.32 10.72
CA ASN A 247 19.45 -9.52 11.65
C ASN A 247 18.92 -8.16 12.07
N ARG A 248 17.60 -7.99 11.99
CA ARG A 248 16.91 -6.73 12.26
C ARG A 248 15.82 -6.97 13.29
N VAL A 249 15.69 -6.04 14.22
CA VAL A 249 14.53 -5.94 15.11
C VAL A 249 13.85 -4.62 14.80
N SER A 250 12.57 -4.67 14.45
CA SER A 250 11.76 -3.48 14.21
C SER A 250 10.58 -3.43 15.16
N SER A 251 10.20 -2.23 15.59
CA SER A 251 8.98 -2.02 16.36
C SER A 251 8.14 -0.92 15.74
N THR A 252 6.83 -1.05 15.82
CA THR A 252 5.86 0.00 15.52
C THR A 252 4.91 0.11 16.70
N ILE A 253 4.80 1.29 17.28
CA ILE A 253 3.90 1.60 18.38
C ILE A 253 3.01 2.75 17.94
N ASN A 254 1.70 2.56 18.06
CA ASN A 254 0.69 3.57 17.75
C ASN A 254 -0.01 3.95 19.05
N VAL A 255 -0.13 5.25 19.31
CA VAL A 255 -1.02 5.82 20.32
C VAL A 255 -2.21 6.41 19.58
N ASN A 256 -3.38 5.80 19.75
CA ASN A 256 -4.60 6.08 19.01
C ASN A 256 -5.49 7.07 19.78
N SER A 257 -6.02 8.07 19.08
CA SER A 257 -6.79 9.19 19.62
C SER A 257 -6.23 9.79 20.92
N PRO A 258 -4.94 10.22 20.97
CA PRO A 258 -4.43 10.91 22.14
C PRO A 258 -5.14 12.25 22.40
N LEU A 259 -5.68 12.91 21.37
CA LEU A 259 -6.46 14.16 21.51
C LEU A 259 -7.98 13.95 21.37
N GLY A 260 -8.46 12.71 21.23
CA GLY A 260 -9.87 12.44 20.99
C GLY A 260 -10.36 12.75 19.56
N LEU A 261 -9.46 13.08 18.62
CA LEU A 261 -9.84 13.55 17.29
C LEU A 261 -9.79 12.45 16.20
N GLY A 262 -9.59 11.19 16.59
CA GLY A 262 -9.22 10.16 15.62
C GLY A 262 -7.77 10.26 15.15
N ASP A 263 -6.97 11.07 15.83
CA ASP A 263 -5.57 11.31 15.56
C ASP A 263 -4.70 10.12 16.01
N GLN A 264 -3.48 10.02 15.48
CA GLN A 264 -2.56 8.94 15.86
C GLN A 264 -1.12 9.43 15.87
N LEU A 265 -0.43 9.15 16.97
CA LEU A 265 1.02 9.23 17.09
C LEU A 265 1.61 7.83 16.81
N GLN A 266 2.56 7.74 15.90
CA GLN A 266 3.27 6.51 15.56
C GLN A 266 4.76 6.67 15.82
N VAL A 267 5.34 5.69 16.50
CA VAL A 267 6.79 5.52 16.64
C VAL A 267 7.18 4.23 15.94
N ARG A 268 8.11 4.32 15.00
CA ARG A 268 8.75 3.16 14.39
C ARG A 268 10.24 3.18 14.70
N SER A 269 10.79 2.05 15.13
CA SER A 269 12.22 1.89 15.29
C SER A 269 12.69 0.64 14.55
N LEU A 270 13.94 0.66 14.10
CA LEU A 270 14.65 -0.48 13.54
C LEU A 270 16.09 -0.41 14.04
N ILE A 271 16.59 -1.54 14.53
CA ILE A 271 18.00 -1.75 14.87
C ILE A 271 18.47 -3.04 14.24
N THR A 272 19.79 -3.18 14.06
CA THR A 272 20.39 -4.42 13.55
C THR A 272 21.38 -5.02 14.53
N ASP A 273 21.90 -6.19 14.19
CA ASP A 273 23.02 -6.86 14.88
C ASP A 273 24.40 -6.26 14.55
N GLU A 274 24.45 -5.23 13.71
CA GLU A 274 25.61 -4.36 13.50
C GLU A 274 25.23 -2.92 13.94
N LYS A 275 26.01 -1.91 13.54
CA LYS A 275 25.79 -0.52 13.93
C LYS A 275 24.84 0.21 12.96
N LEU A 276 23.59 -0.25 12.82
CA LEU A 276 22.53 0.49 12.09
C LEU A 276 21.31 0.70 13.00
N GLY A 277 20.86 1.95 13.09
CA GLY A 277 19.64 2.33 13.80
C GLY A 277 18.83 3.35 13.02
N ASN A 278 17.51 3.18 13.00
CA ASN A 278 16.54 4.10 12.41
C ASN A 278 15.37 4.33 13.37
N ILE A 279 14.98 5.59 13.56
CA ILE A 279 13.78 5.96 14.30
C ILE A 279 12.92 6.89 13.44
N ARG A 280 11.60 6.67 13.45
CA ARG A 280 10.62 7.51 12.79
C ARG A 280 9.49 7.84 13.75
N LEU A 281 9.21 9.13 13.89
CA LEU A 281 8.07 9.68 14.61
C LEU A 281 7.09 10.22 13.58
N GLY A 282 5.83 9.81 13.65
CA GLY A 282 4.78 10.27 12.75
C GLY A 282 3.54 10.69 13.52
N TYR A 283 2.88 11.74 13.06
CA TYR A 283 1.59 12.16 13.61
C TYR A 283 0.61 12.39 12.46
N ARG A 284 -0.60 11.86 12.61
CA ARG A 284 -1.69 12.01 11.61
C ARG A 284 -2.97 12.46 12.28
N LEU A 285 -3.72 13.30 11.58
CA LEU A 285 -4.94 13.94 12.04
C LEU A 285 -6.02 13.86 10.96
N PRO A 286 -7.17 13.23 11.23
CA PRO A 286 -8.37 13.38 10.41
C PRO A 286 -8.84 14.84 10.38
N VAL A 287 -9.16 15.36 9.20
CA VAL A 287 -9.64 16.73 9.00
C VAL A 287 -11.09 16.69 8.52
N GLY A 288 -11.99 17.23 9.34
CA GLY A 288 -13.43 17.21 9.05
C GLY A 288 -14.02 15.80 9.13
N GLY A 289 -14.93 15.47 8.21
CA GLY A 289 -15.64 14.18 8.16
C GLY A 289 -15.60 13.44 6.82
N SER A 290 -14.93 13.99 5.80
CA SER A 290 -14.94 13.45 4.44
C SER A 290 -13.95 12.29 4.21
N GLY A 291 -13.09 12.02 5.19
CA GLY A 291 -11.99 11.05 5.13
C GLY A 291 -10.62 11.67 4.83
N LEU A 292 -10.51 12.99 4.70
CA LEU A 292 -9.22 13.68 4.55
C LEU A 292 -8.37 13.47 5.80
N VAL A 293 -7.12 13.08 5.62
CA VAL A 293 -6.12 12.96 6.68
C VAL A 293 -4.90 13.77 6.30
N VAL A 294 -4.42 14.57 7.24
CA VAL A 294 -3.13 15.29 7.10
C VAL A 294 -2.18 14.73 8.13
N GLY A 295 -0.90 14.62 7.79
CA GLY A 295 0.11 14.17 8.72
C GLY A 295 1.49 14.66 8.42
N THR A 296 2.37 14.47 9.39
CA THR A 296 3.79 14.75 9.29
C THR A 296 4.60 13.62 9.89
N SER A 297 5.83 13.46 9.44
CA SER A 297 6.77 12.56 10.10
C SER A 297 8.19 13.09 10.03
N TRP A 298 8.97 12.68 11.00
CA TRP A 298 10.41 12.89 11.05
C TRP A 298 11.09 11.54 11.24
N SER A 299 12.12 11.25 10.45
CA SER A 299 12.96 10.07 10.64
C SER A 299 14.43 10.41 10.67
N MET A 300 15.18 9.63 11.44
CA MET A 300 16.61 9.73 11.57
C MET A 300 17.23 8.34 11.53
N LEU A 301 18.18 8.18 10.62
CA LEU A 301 18.98 6.98 10.47
C LEU A 301 20.44 7.30 10.75
N ARG A 302 21.13 6.38 11.41
CA ARG A 302 22.59 6.40 11.58
C ARG A 302 23.15 5.01 11.36
N TYR A 303 24.29 4.95 10.71
CA TYR A 303 24.99 3.69 10.51
C TYR A 303 26.52 3.82 10.54
N GLU A 304 27.18 2.70 10.79
CA GLU A 304 28.60 2.48 10.57
C GLU A 304 28.77 1.16 9.81
N LEU A 305 29.61 1.15 8.77
CA LEU A 305 29.81 -0.03 7.93
C LEU A 305 30.77 -1.02 8.60
N GLY A 306 30.30 -2.25 8.76
CA GLY A 306 31.10 -3.37 9.25
C GLY A 306 31.84 -4.12 8.14
N ARG A 307 32.34 -5.31 8.51
CA ARG A 307 32.97 -6.29 7.59
C ARG A 307 34.16 -5.71 6.83
N GLU A 308 34.19 -5.86 5.51
CA GLU A 308 35.29 -5.43 4.63
C GLU A 308 35.54 -3.90 4.72
N TYR A 309 34.55 -3.12 5.16
CA TYR A 309 34.66 -1.66 5.33
C TYR A 309 34.95 -1.22 6.77
N ALA A 310 35.07 -2.13 7.74
CA ALA A 310 35.31 -1.77 9.15
C ALA A 310 36.61 -0.96 9.33
N LEU A 311 37.63 -1.25 8.52
CA LEU A 311 38.91 -0.51 8.52
C LEU A 311 38.78 0.92 7.98
N LEU A 312 37.71 1.24 7.25
CA LEU A 312 37.47 2.58 6.72
C LEU A 312 36.84 3.52 7.76
N ASP A 313 36.33 2.98 8.87
CA ASP A 313 35.49 3.71 9.85
C ASP A 313 34.46 4.58 9.12
N ALA A 314 33.76 3.94 8.18
CA ALA A 314 32.81 4.60 7.30
C ALA A 314 31.45 4.71 7.99
N ARG A 315 30.98 5.95 8.17
CA ARG A 315 29.74 6.28 8.90
C ARG A 315 28.84 7.12 8.02
N GLY A 316 27.54 7.02 8.26
CA GLY A 316 26.60 7.90 7.60
C GLY A 316 25.32 8.11 8.39
N SER A 317 24.56 9.12 7.96
CA SER A 317 23.27 9.45 8.53
C SER A 317 22.32 9.99 7.49
N SER A 318 21.04 9.76 7.72
CA SER A 318 19.97 10.41 6.96
C SER A 318 18.98 11.07 7.91
N ARG A 319 18.37 12.16 7.46
CA ARG A 319 17.21 12.78 8.10
C ARG A 319 16.17 13.06 7.03
N ILE A 320 14.94 12.65 7.30
CA ILE A 320 13.80 12.88 6.40
C ILE A 320 12.68 13.51 7.19
N THR A 321 12.16 14.64 6.69
CA THR A 321 10.94 15.26 7.18
C THR A 321 9.89 15.15 6.08
N SER A 322 8.73 14.61 6.42
CA SER A 322 7.63 14.43 5.47
C SER A 322 6.38 15.17 5.93
N VAL A 323 5.64 15.73 4.98
CA VAL A 323 4.26 16.21 5.17
C VAL A 323 3.40 15.55 4.11
N PHE A 324 2.23 15.05 4.50
CA PHE A 324 1.32 14.40 3.56
C PHE A 324 -0.14 14.76 3.80
N ALA A 325 -0.93 14.66 2.73
CA ALA A 325 -2.38 14.69 2.75
C ALA A 325 -2.92 13.47 2.00
N SER A 326 -3.89 12.78 2.57
CA SER A 326 -4.46 11.55 2.02
C SER A 326 -5.98 11.62 2.01
N TYR A 327 -6.60 11.28 0.89
CA TYR A 327 -8.05 11.35 0.69
C TYR A 327 -8.58 10.12 -0.04
N PRO A 328 -9.57 9.40 0.54
CA PRO A 328 -10.17 8.23 -0.10
C PRO A 328 -11.17 8.68 -1.17
N LEU A 329 -10.71 8.73 -2.43
CA LEU A 329 -11.53 9.03 -3.61
C LEU A 329 -12.73 8.07 -3.74
N LYS A 330 -12.53 6.79 -3.42
CA LYS A 330 -13.59 5.79 -3.29
C LYS A 330 -13.34 4.95 -2.04
N ARG A 331 -14.41 4.70 -1.27
CA ARG A 331 -14.39 3.81 -0.10
C ARG A 331 -15.66 2.98 -0.12
N SER A 332 -15.52 1.66 -0.23
CA SER A 332 -16.60 0.67 -0.14
C SER A 332 -16.05 -0.67 0.36
N LEU A 333 -16.92 -1.62 0.65
CA LEU A 333 -16.51 -2.96 1.09
C LEU A 333 -15.63 -3.72 0.08
N ASP A 334 -15.82 -3.47 -1.21
CA ASP A 334 -15.22 -4.23 -2.30
C ASP A 334 -14.13 -3.48 -3.07
N THR A 335 -14.21 -2.15 -3.19
CA THR A 335 -13.33 -1.37 -4.07
C THR A 335 -12.98 -0.02 -3.46
N ASN A 336 -11.69 0.19 -3.23
CA ASN A 336 -11.18 1.38 -2.56
C ASN A 336 -10.13 2.07 -3.44
N LEU A 337 -10.12 3.40 -3.42
CA LEU A 337 -9.16 4.22 -4.14
C LEU A 337 -8.70 5.38 -3.24
N LEU A 338 -7.42 5.39 -2.89
CA LEU A 338 -6.81 6.38 -2.00
C LEU A 338 -5.80 7.22 -2.78
N ALA A 339 -5.98 8.54 -2.76
CA ALA A 339 -5.01 9.49 -3.28
C ALA A 339 -4.20 10.08 -2.13
N THR A 340 -2.87 10.11 -2.27
CA THR A 340 -1.97 10.71 -1.27
C THR A 340 -0.96 11.62 -1.96
N VAL A 341 -0.84 12.86 -1.47
CA VAL A 341 0.22 13.78 -1.83
C VAL A 341 1.21 13.85 -0.68
N THR A 342 2.50 13.67 -0.97
CA THR A 342 3.58 13.70 0.02
C THR A 342 4.68 14.63 -0.44
N TYR A 343 5.18 15.47 0.46
CA TYR A 343 6.40 16.23 0.30
C TYR A 343 7.45 15.72 1.30
N ASP A 344 8.61 15.33 0.79
CA ASP A 344 9.76 14.90 1.58
C ASP A 344 10.91 15.90 1.44
N ASP A 345 11.48 16.33 2.56
CA ASP A 345 12.77 17.01 2.64
C ASP A 345 13.78 16.04 3.26
N LYS A 346 14.84 15.73 2.52
CA LYS A 346 15.83 14.68 2.84
C LYS A 346 17.21 15.30 2.91
N SER A 347 17.99 14.88 3.91
CA SER A 347 19.42 15.20 4.00
C SER A 347 20.20 13.93 4.29
N PHE A 348 21.34 13.80 3.62
CA PHE A 348 22.24 12.66 3.71
C PHE A 348 23.65 13.15 3.98
N GLU A 349 24.34 12.48 4.89
CA GLU A 349 25.73 12.73 5.20
C GLU A 349 26.49 11.43 5.33
N ASP A 350 27.62 11.31 4.63
CA ASP A 350 28.53 10.16 4.67
C ASP A 350 29.95 10.65 5.02
N ARG A 351 30.69 9.85 5.79
CA ARG A 351 32.06 10.14 6.21
C ARG A 351 32.91 8.87 6.18
N ILE A 352 34.14 8.98 5.70
CA ILE A 352 35.18 7.95 5.79
C ILE A 352 36.31 8.50 6.63
N GLU A 353 36.36 8.12 7.91
CA GLU A 353 37.27 8.69 8.92
C GLU A 353 38.72 8.19 8.76
N ALA A 354 38.92 7.01 8.14
CA ALA A 354 40.26 6.42 7.96
C ALA A 354 41.13 7.08 6.87
N VAL A 355 40.60 8.05 6.12
CA VAL A 355 41.32 8.79 5.08
C VAL A 355 41.64 10.21 5.56
N ALA A 356 42.84 10.73 5.24
CA ALA A 356 43.25 12.09 5.59
C ALA A 356 43.42 12.96 4.32
N PRO A 357 42.70 14.09 4.17
CA PRO A 357 41.61 14.55 5.06
C PRO A 357 40.38 13.62 4.99
N VAL A 358 39.54 13.66 6.03
CA VAL A 358 38.30 12.88 6.10
C VAL A 358 37.46 13.12 4.86
N ALA A 359 37.12 12.05 4.15
CA ALA A 359 36.26 12.16 2.97
C ALA A 359 34.81 12.27 3.45
N SER A 360 34.20 13.45 3.27
CA SER A 360 32.82 13.72 3.69
C SER A 360 31.94 14.11 2.49
N THR A 361 30.74 13.55 2.44
CA THR A 361 29.73 13.84 1.43
C THR A 361 28.46 14.35 2.10
N ARG A 362 27.89 15.45 1.59
CA ARG A 362 26.58 15.96 2.00
C ARG A 362 25.69 16.15 0.77
N LYS A 363 24.44 15.68 0.87
CA LYS A 363 23.41 15.83 -0.16
C LYS A 363 22.09 16.22 0.49
N ASP A 364 21.36 17.12 -0.15
CA ASP A 364 19.98 17.46 0.21
C ASP A 364 19.07 17.05 -0.97
N SER A 365 17.83 16.62 -0.70
CA SER A 365 16.87 16.23 -1.74
C SER A 365 15.45 16.58 -1.32
N GLN A 366 14.73 17.30 -2.17
CA GLN A 366 13.31 17.58 -1.98
C GLN A 366 12.50 16.79 -3.00
N VAL A 367 11.44 16.11 -2.56
CA VAL A 367 10.62 15.26 -3.42
C VAL A 367 9.13 15.48 -3.16
N LEU A 368 8.39 15.87 -4.19
CA LEU A 368 6.93 15.89 -4.21
C LEU A 368 6.42 14.64 -4.92
N SER A 369 5.53 13.89 -4.26
CA SER A 369 4.96 12.64 -4.78
C SER A 369 3.44 12.67 -4.77
N LEU A 370 2.83 12.16 -5.85
CA LEU A 370 1.41 11.83 -5.93
C LEU A 370 1.29 10.30 -6.03
N SER A 371 0.59 9.70 -5.06
CA SER A 371 0.32 8.27 -5.00
C SER A 371 -1.17 7.98 -5.16
N LEU A 372 -1.51 7.04 -6.04
CA LEU A 372 -2.85 6.48 -6.18
C LEU A 372 -2.78 5.00 -5.80
N ASN A 373 -3.59 4.58 -4.81
CA ASN A 373 -3.63 3.21 -4.31
C ASN A 373 -5.04 2.65 -4.48
N ALA A 374 -5.19 1.60 -5.28
CA ALA A 374 -6.43 0.88 -5.48
C ALA A 374 -6.35 -0.48 -4.82
N TYR A 375 -7.38 -0.86 -4.06
CA TYR A 375 -7.41 -2.17 -3.42
C TYR A 375 -8.83 -2.65 -3.16
N GLY A 376 -9.00 -3.96 -3.10
CA GLY A 376 -10.33 -4.51 -2.97
C GLY A 376 -10.44 -6.02 -3.12
N ASN A 377 -11.69 -6.45 -3.20
CA ASN A 377 -12.11 -7.81 -3.43
C ASN A 377 -12.74 -7.92 -4.83
N LEU A 378 -12.42 -8.97 -5.56
CA LEU A 378 -13.06 -9.32 -6.83
C LEU A 378 -13.93 -10.55 -6.59
N ASN A 379 -15.20 -10.46 -6.99
CA ASN A 379 -16.09 -11.61 -6.98
C ASN A 379 -15.66 -12.58 -8.09
N THR A 380 -15.21 -13.76 -7.68
CA THR A 380 -14.73 -14.83 -8.57
C THR A 380 -15.74 -15.97 -8.69
N GLY A 381 -16.94 -15.86 -8.09
CA GLY A 381 -17.93 -16.94 -8.01
C GLY A 381 -17.55 -18.06 -7.02
N SER A 382 -16.41 -17.94 -6.32
CA SER A 382 -15.98 -18.84 -5.26
C SER A 382 -16.39 -18.33 -3.87
N LEU A 383 -16.39 -19.23 -2.87
CA LEU A 383 -16.67 -18.90 -1.47
C LEU A 383 -15.71 -17.85 -0.89
N THR A 384 -14.49 -17.78 -1.41
CA THR A 384 -13.49 -16.76 -1.06
C THR A 384 -13.31 -15.83 -2.26
N PRO A 385 -13.35 -14.50 -2.09
CA PRO A 385 -13.08 -13.56 -3.17
C PRO A 385 -11.58 -13.51 -3.48
N ALA A 386 -11.23 -13.17 -4.72
CA ALA A 386 -9.87 -12.73 -5.02
C ALA A 386 -9.60 -11.36 -4.39
N THR A 387 -8.36 -11.10 -4.00
CA THR A 387 -7.95 -9.80 -3.43
C THR A 387 -6.91 -9.16 -4.32
N TYR A 388 -7.02 -7.85 -4.53
CA TYR A 388 -6.05 -7.09 -5.31
C TYR A 388 -5.57 -5.85 -4.58
N ALA A 389 -4.35 -5.45 -4.95
CA ALA A 389 -3.71 -4.22 -4.53
C ALA A 389 -2.95 -3.65 -5.74
N ALA A 390 -3.09 -2.38 -6.02
CA ALA A 390 -2.28 -1.69 -7.00
C ALA A 390 -1.94 -0.29 -6.50
N ALA A 391 -0.72 0.15 -6.76
CA ALA A 391 -0.29 1.50 -6.44
C ALA A 391 0.52 2.07 -7.60
N ALA A 392 0.33 3.36 -7.88
CA ALA A 392 1.16 4.14 -8.78
C ALA A 392 1.64 5.39 -8.04
N VAL A 393 2.92 5.71 -8.16
CA VAL A 393 3.54 6.88 -7.51
C VAL A 393 4.33 7.66 -8.55
N LEU A 394 3.89 8.88 -8.82
CA LEU A 394 4.64 9.86 -9.61
C LEU A 394 5.37 10.79 -8.65
N SER A 395 6.70 10.84 -8.75
CA SER A 395 7.54 11.73 -7.94
C SER A 395 8.31 12.70 -8.82
N ARG A 396 8.33 13.97 -8.42
CA ARG A 396 9.21 15.03 -8.95
C ARG A 396 10.10 15.49 -7.81
N GLY A 397 11.41 15.47 -8.02
CA GLY A 397 12.36 15.91 -7.01
C GLY A 397 13.51 16.70 -7.59
N ASP A 398 14.31 17.26 -6.69
CA ASP A 398 15.54 17.99 -6.97
C ASP A 398 16.60 17.56 -5.95
N LEU A 399 17.74 17.06 -6.45
CA LEU A 399 18.88 16.65 -5.65
C LEU A 399 19.94 17.76 -5.68
N ASP A 400 20.40 18.19 -4.52
CA ASP A 400 21.55 19.11 -4.39
C ASP A 400 22.71 18.40 -3.68
N ILE A 401 23.72 18.01 -4.45
CA ILE A 401 24.99 17.50 -3.93
C ILE A 401 25.81 18.68 -3.42
N ARG A 402 25.86 18.86 -2.10
CA ARG A 402 26.47 20.04 -1.46
C ARG A 402 28.00 20.00 -1.44
N THR A 403 28.59 18.81 -1.41
CA THR A 403 30.05 18.65 -1.42
C THR A 403 30.60 18.88 -2.84
N ALA A 404 31.41 19.91 -3.03
CA ALA A 404 31.89 20.34 -4.35
C ALA A 404 32.67 19.27 -5.12
N SER A 405 33.54 18.50 -4.46
CA SER A 405 34.30 17.41 -5.09
C SER A 405 33.38 16.29 -5.58
N VAL A 406 32.36 15.92 -4.78
CA VAL A 406 31.37 14.91 -5.14
C VAL A 406 30.49 15.39 -6.28
N ARG A 407 30.06 16.67 -6.27
CA ARG A 407 29.29 17.27 -7.36
C ARG A 407 30.09 17.30 -8.67
N SER A 408 31.38 17.64 -8.60
CA SER A 408 32.26 17.61 -9.77
C SER A 408 32.42 16.20 -10.35
N ASN A 409 32.59 15.20 -9.47
CA ASN A 409 32.68 13.80 -9.90
C ASN A 409 31.34 13.30 -10.49
N ASP A 410 30.22 13.68 -9.89
CA ASP A 410 28.87 13.37 -10.40
C ASP A 410 28.66 13.96 -11.79
N ALA A 411 29.00 15.24 -12.02
CA ALA A 411 28.87 15.90 -13.32
C ALA A 411 29.65 15.17 -14.45
N ALA A 412 30.79 14.55 -14.10
CA ALA A 412 31.60 13.76 -15.01
C ALA A 412 31.10 12.31 -15.20
N THR A 413 30.28 11.80 -14.28
CA THR A 413 29.84 10.39 -14.24
C THR A 413 28.31 10.26 -14.21
N ALA A 414 27.72 10.15 -13.02
CA ALA A 414 26.32 9.84 -12.81
C ALA A 414 25.38 10.93 -13.27
N ARG A 415 25.77 12.21 -13.20
CA ARG A 415 24.93 13.36 -13.53
C ARG A 415 23.58 13.27 -12.80
N SER A 416 23.60 12.83 -11.55
CA SER A 416 22.41 12.66 -10.71
C SER A 416 21.95 13.98 -10.09
N ASP A 417 22.85 14.96 -9.92
CA ASP A 417 22.57 16.29 -9.39
C ASP A 417 21.48 17.06 -10.19
N GLY A 418 20.59 17.76 -9.49
CA GLY A 418 19.46 18.52 -10.01
C GLY A 418 18.17 17.72 -10.17
N GLY A 419 17.23 18.29 -10.95
CA GLY A 419 15.85 17.82 -11.03
C GLY A 419 15.67 16.44 -11.68
N PHE A 420 14.86 15.58 -11.06
CA PHE A 420 14.47 14.26 -11.56
C PHE A 420 12.96 14.04 -11.49
N THR A 421 12.45 13.16 -12.35
CA THR A 421 11.08 12.63 -12.28
C THR A 421 11.15 11.12 -12.32
N LYS A 422 10.38 10.44 -11.47
CA LYS A 422 10.24 8.99 -11.49
C LYS A 422 8.79 8.55 -11.38
N LEU A 423 8.48 7.44 -12.03
CA LEU A 423 7.19 6.75 -11.92
C LEU A 423 7.46 5.35 -11.38
N ALA A 424 6.87 5.02 -10.25
CA ALA A 424 6.92 3.68 -9.68
C ALA A 424 5.51 3.08 -9.62
N GLY A 425 5.42 1.77 -9.79
CA GLY A 425 4.16 1.03 -9.75
C GLY A 425 4.32 -0.29 -9.03
N THR A 426 3.30 -0.67 -8.25
CA THR A 426 3.24 -1.98 -7.59
C THR A 426 1.88 -2.62 -7.83
N GLY A 427 1.82 -3.93 -7.99
CA GLY A 427 0.55 -4.66 -8.12
C GLY A 427 0.65 -6.03 -7.48
N ASN A 428 -0.36 -6.43 -6.71
CA ASN A 428 -0.46 -7.74 -6.09
C ASN A 428 -1.87 -8.32 -6.34
N LEU A 429 -1.96 -9.62 -6.61
CA LEU A 429 -3.22 -10.33 -6.81
C LEU A 429 -3.14 -11.68 -6.08
N THR A 430 -4.12 -11.96 -5.22
CA THR A 430 -4.35 -13.32 -4.70
C THR A 430 -5.61 -13.88 -5.33
N TRP A 431 -5.47 -14.97 -6.08
CA TRP A 431 -6.56 -15.64 -6.77
C TRP A 431 -6.84 -17.00 -6.12
N PRO A 432 -7.99 -17.20 -5.47
CA PRO A 432 -8.35 -18.49 -4.89
C PRO A 432 -8.67 -19.50 -6.01
N LEU A 433 -8.08 -20.69 -5.93
CA LEU A 433 -8.39 -21.83 -6.81
C LEU A 433 -9.37 -22.80 -6.15
N SER A 434 -9.29 -22.93 -4.82
CA SER A 434 -10.19 -23.72 -3.98
C SER A 434 -10.11 -23.21 -2.53
N THR A 435 -10.77 -23.89 -1.59
CA THR A 435 -10.70 -23.56 -0.16
C THR A 435 -9.28 -23.55 0.41
N ASN A 436 -8.37 -24.35 -0.16
CA ASN A 436 -7.01 -24.53 0.37
C ASN A 436 -5.91 -24.06 -0.58
N TRP A 437 -6.22 -23.84 -1.85
CA TRP A 437 -5.24 -23.45 -2.87
C TRP A 437 -5.48 -22.03 -3.35
N ALA A 438 -4.42 -21.25 -3.49
CA ALA A 438 -4.46 -19.92 -4.08
C ALA A 438 -3.21 -19.67 -4.94
N LEU A 439 -3.37 -18.88 -5.99
CA LEU A 439 -2.26 -18.27 -6.71
C LEU A 439 -2.01 -16.88 -6.14
N PHE A 440 -0.75 -16.48 -6.05
CA PHE A 440 -0.36 -15.11 -5.73
C PHE A 440 0.59 -14.60 -6.80
N GLY A 441 0.33 -13.39 -7.30
CA GLY A 441 1.22 -12.66 -8.18
C GLY A 441 1.56 -11.31 -7.57
N SER A 442 2.81 -10.87 -7.72
CA SER A 442 3.22 -9.51 -7.42
C SER A 442 4.15 -8.95 -8.49
N ALA A 443 4.08 -7.64 -8.69
CA ALA A 443 4.90 -6.90 -9.62
C ALA A 443 5.31 -5.56 -9.00
N TYR A 444 6.55 -5.15 -9.22
CA TYR A 444 7.07 -3.82 -8.95
C TYR A 444 7.76 -3.31 -10.22
N GLY A 445 7.62 -2.03 -10.53
CA GLY A 445 8.33 -1.38 -11.62
C GLY A 445 8.68 0.06 -11.31
N GLN A 446 9.78 0.54 -11.87
CA GLN A 446 10.21 1.94 -11.77
C GLN A 446 10.79 2.42 -13.10
N LEU A 447 10.45 3.66 -13.47
CA LEU A 447 10.99 4.41 -14.60
C LEU A 447 11.53 5.75 -14.11
N ALA A 448 12.55 6.27 -14.78
CA ALA A 448 13.26 7.48 -14.36
C ALA A 448 13.59 8.38 -15.56
N SER A 449 13.46 9.69 -15.37
CA SER A 449 13.79 10.68 -16.41
C SER A 449 15.30 10.83 -16.64
N LYS A 450 16.12 10.45 -15.65
CA LYS A 450 17.58 10.59 -15.65
C LYS A 450 18.21 9.60 -14.67
N ASN A 451 19.53 9.66 -14.55
CA ASN A 451 20.25 8.92 -13.52
C ASN A 451 19.84 9.39 -12.13
N LEU A 452 19.57 8.45 -11.23
CA LEU A 452 19.09 8.74 -9.88
C LEU A 452 20.20 8.60 -8.85
N ASP A 453 20.07 9.33 -7.73
CA ASP A 453 20.85 9.04 -6.53
C ASP A 453 20.47 7.67 -5.96
N ALA A 454 21.41 7.04 -5.25
CA ALA A 454 21.24 5.74 -4.61
C ALA A 454 19.96 5.66 -3.74
N SER A 455 19.58 6.75 -3.08
CA SER A 455 18.35 6.85 -2.27
C SER A 455 17.05 6.71 -3.05
N GLU A 456 17.08 6.90 -4.38
CA GLU A 456 15.89 6.93 -5.24
C GLU A 456 15.85 5.75 -6.24
N LYS A 457 16.92 4.97 -6.34
CA LYS A 457 17.04 3.76 -7.17
C LYS A 457 16.24 2.58 -6.59
N LEU A 458 15.74 1.70 -7.46
CA LEU A 458 15.18 0.41 -7.03
C LEU A 458 16.30 -0.59 -6.71
N SER A 459 16.04 -1.59 -5.87
CA SER A 459 16.95 -2.71 -5.59
C SER A 459 16.37 -3.99 -6.15
N LEU A 460 17.13 -4.75 -6.93
CA LEU A 460 16.62 -5.92 -7.65
C LEU A 460 16.55 -7.18 -6.75
N GLY A 461 17.57 -7.40 -5.91
CA GLY A 461 17.60 -8.53 -4.97
C GLY A 461 17.11 -8.18 -3.56
N GLY A 462 16.98 -9.22 -2.74
CA GLY A 462 16.53 -9.14 -1.35
C GLY A 462 15.24 -9.91 -1.09
N ALA A 463 14.81 -9.94 0.17
CA ALA A 463 13.63 -10.70 0.60
C ALA A 463 12.30 -10.21 -0.04
N SER A 464 12.26 -8.96 -0.49
CA SER A 464 11.13 -8.35 -1.23
C SER A 464 11.44 -8.12 -2.72
N GLY A 465 12.60 -8.57 -3.20
CA GLY A 465 13.01 -8.53 -4.60
C GLY A 465 13.09 -9.95 -5.18
N VAL A 466 14.13 -10.23 -5.97
CA VAL A 466 14.47 -11.60 -6.36
C VAL A 466 15.12 -12.31 -5.16
N ARG A 467 14.36 -13.16 -4.47
CA ARG A 467 14.71 -13.71 -3.13
C ARG A 467 15.96 -14.58 -3.09
N ALA A 468 16.42 -15.07 -4.24
CA ALA A 468 17.66 -15.83 -4.35
C ALA A 468 18.93 -14.97 -4.24
N TYR A 469 18.79 -13.64 -4.18
CA TYR A 469 19.89 -12.67 -4.12
C TYR A 469 19.82 -11.82 -2.85
N PRO A 470 20.96 -11.33 -2.34
CA PRO A 470 21.02 -10.57 -1.10
C PRO A 470 20.33 -9.20 -1.16
N GLN A 471 20.07 -8.64 0.02
CA GLN A 471 19.44 -7.33 0.17
C GLN A 471 20.33 -6.21 -0.38
N GLY A 472 19.78 -5.40 -1.30
CA GLY A 472 20.52 -4.31 -1.93
C GLY A 472 21.22 -4.69 -3.24
N GLU A 473 21.08 -5.94 -3.71
CA GLU A 473 21.70 -6.41 -4.94
C GLU A 473 21.17 -5.65 -6.18
N SER A 474 22.09 -5.24 -7.05
CA SER A 474 21.82 -4.55 -8.32
C SER A 474 20.91 -3.33 -8.17
N PRO A 475 21.37 -2.23 -7.55
CA PRO A 475 20.61 -1.00 -7.54
C PRO A 475 20.58 -0.38 -8.94
N GLY A 476 19.45 0.21 -9.33
CA GLY A 476 19.32 0.82 -10.65
C GLY A 476 18.17 1.80 -10.79
N ASP A 477 18.26 2.62 -11.83
CA ASP A 477 17.34 3.74 -12.04
C ASP A 477 15.97 3.27 -12.52
N GLU A 478 15.96 2.23 -13.36
CA GLU A 478 14.76 1.68 -13.98
C GLU A 478 14.78 0.17 -13.96
N GLY A 479 13.62 -0.46 -13.84
CA GLY A 479 13.54 -1.90 -13.81
C GLY A 479 12.21 -2.40 -13.31
N TYR A 480 12.13 -3.72 -13.21
CA TYR A 480 10.95 -4.42 -12.74
C TYR A 480 11.33 -5.68 -11.96
N ILE A 481 10.45 -6.07 -11.04
CA ILE A 481 10.50 -7.32 -10.29
C ILE A 481 9.13 -7.97 -10.42
N LEU A 482 9.11 -9.26 -10.72
CA LEU A 482 7.93 -10.09 -10.81
C LEU A 482 8.10 -11.30 -9.88
N SER A 483 7.02 -11.66 -9.20
CA SER A 483 6.97 -12.86 -8.37
C SER A 483 5.65 -13.58 -8.54
N GLY A 484 5.71 -14.90 -8.68
CA GLY A 484 4.55 -15.79 -8.72
C GLY A 484 4.69 -16.88 -7.66
N GLU A 485 3.60 -17.15 -6.93
CA GLU A 485 3.54 -18.20 -5.92
C GLU A 485 2.28 -19.06 -6.08
N VAL A 486 2.42 -20.37 -5.86
CA VAL A 486 1.29 -21.24 -5.56
C VAL A 486 1.28 -21.49 -4.06
N ARG A 487 0.15 -21.25 -3.41
CA ARG A 487 -0.01 -21.34 -1.96
C ARG A 487 -1.00 -22.44 -1.60
N TYR A 488 -0.65 -23.24 -0.60
CA TYR A 488 -1.48 -24.28 -0.02
C TYR A 488 -1.63 -24.05 1.48
N THR A 489 -2.84 -23.74 1.93
CA THR A 489 -3.19 -23.62 3.34
C THR A 489 -3.62 -24.99 3.87
N ILE A 490 -2.89 -25.52 4.84
CA ILE A 490 -3.16 -26.85 5.40
C ILE A 490 -4.51 -26.82 6.15
N PRO A 491 -5.49 -27.67 5.81
CA PRO A 491 -6.77 -27.72 6.51
C PRO A 491 -6.60 -27.89 8.02
N LEU A 492 -7.37 -27.13 8.80
CA LEU A 492 -7.40 -27.19 10.28
C LEU A 492 -6.05 -26.92 10.96
N ARG A 493 -5.05 -26.41 10.24
CA ARG A 493 -3.73 -26.05 10.79
C ARG A 493 -3.40 -24.60 10.44
N PRO A 494 -2.76 -23.86 11.34
CA PRO A 494 -2.33 -22.49 11.09
C PRO A 494 -1.02 -22.46 10.25
N VAL A 495 -0.95 -23.26 9.19
CA VAL A 495 0.25 -23.43 8.36
C VAL A 495 -0.11 -23.25 6.88
N GLN A 496 0.67 -22.42 6.19
CA GLN A 496 0.62 -22.25 4.75
C GLN A 496 1.97 -22.59 4.15
N LEU A 497 1.95 -23.43 3.12
CA LEU A 497 3.09 -23.76 2.28
C LEU A 497 3.00 -22.96 0.99
N ALA A 498 4.13 -22.54 0.43
CA ALA A 498 4.15 -21.96 -0.91
C ALA A 498 5.40 -22.39 -1.67
N ALA A 499 5.25 -22.56 -2.98
CA ALA A 499 6.37 -22.60 -3.92
C ALA A 499 6.33 -21.34 -4.78
N PHE A 500 7.50 -20.77 -5.08
CA PHE A 500 7.59 -19.48 -5.76
C PHE A 500 8.68 -19.42 -6.81
N VAL A 501 8.51 -18.48 -7.74
CA VAL A 501 9.50 -18.06 -8.72
C VAL A 501 9.55 -16.53 -8.77
N ASP A 502 10.75 -15.99 -8.79
CA ASP A 502 11.01 -14.56 -8.89
C ASP A 502 11.90 -14.28 -10.11
N ALA A 503 11.63 -13.17 -10.79
CA ALA A 503 12.46 -12.67 -11.86
C ALA A 503 12.44 -11.15 -11.89
N GLY A 504 13.53 -10.53 -12.31
CA GLY A 504 13.58 -9.09 -12.45
C GLY A 504 14.69 -8.64 -13.37
N GLY A 505 14.46 -7.52 -14.04
CA GLY A 505 15.44 -6.88 -14.91
C GLY A 505 15.61 -5.43 -14.50
N ILE A 506 16.85 -4.95 -14.54
CA ILE A 506 17.19 -3.57 -14.21
C ILE A 506 18.09 -2.96 -15.27
N GLN A 507 17.92 -1.66 -15.48
CA GLN A 507 18.90 -0.79 -16.10
C GLN A 507 19.59 0.01 -14.98
N ILE A 508 20.89 -0.23 -14.80
CA ILE A 508 21.66 0.30 -13.67
C ILE A 508 21.65 1.83 -13.70
N ASN A 509 21.97 2.41 -14.86
CA ASN A 509 21.91 3.84 -15.11
C ASN A 509 21.01 4.15 -16.30
N ARG A 510 20.06 5.09 -16.18
CA ARG A 510 19.21 5.54 -17.31
C ARG A 510 20.06 5.97 -18.50
N ASN A 511 21.16 6.66 -18.22
CA ASN A 511 22.20 7.07 -19.14
C ASN A 511 23.53 6.47 -18.68
N ALA A 512 24.06 5.50 -19.43
CA ALA A 512 25.34 4.86 -19.12
C ALA A 512 26.50 5.88 -19.11
N TYR A 513 27.45 5.72 -18.19
CA TYR A 513 28.58 6.65 -18.05
C TYR A 513 29.57 6.50 -19.21
N ASN A 514 29.68 5.29 -19.73
CA ASN A 514 30.48 4.88 -20.87
C ASN A 514 29.67 3.91 -21.75
N ALA A 515 29.79 4.04 -23.06
CA ALA A 515 29.01 3.23 -24.02
C ALA A 515 29.35 1.72 -23.97
N SER A 516 30.47 1.35 -23.34
CA SER A 516 30.98 -0.03 -23.28
C SER A 516 30.71 -0.76 -21.96
N ALA A 517 30.11 -0.11 -20.94
CA ALA A 517 29.76 -0.82 -19.71
C ALA A 517 28.46 -1.60 -19.86
N ASP A 518 28.44 -2.79 -19.26
CA ASP A 518 27.20 -3.50 -19.01
C ASP A 518 26.32 -2.68 -18.08
N ASN A 519 25.19 -2.24 -18.62
CA ASN A 519 24.26 -1.33 -17.95
C ASN A 519 22.91 -1.98 -17.68
N LYS A 520 22.80 -3.29 -17.93
CA LYS A 520 21.59 -4.08 -17.71
C LYS A 520 21.94 -5.33 -16.93
N ARG A 521 21.06 -5.73 -16.03
CA ARG A 521 21.22 -6.97 -15.25
C ARG A 521 19.89 -7.64 -15.04
N PHE A 522 19.87 -8.96 -15.14
CA PHE A 522 18.66 -9.77 -15.00
C PHE A 522 18.86 -10.86 -13.96
N LEU A 523 18.03 -10.89 -12.93
CA LEU A 523 18.12 -11.88 -11.85
C LEU A 523 16.88 -12.78 -11.87
N SER A 524 17.07 -14.07 -11.58
CA SER A 524 15.97 -15.02 -11.40
C SER A 524 16.29 -16.06 -10.34
N GLY A 525 15.24 -16.52 -9.65
CA GLY A 525 15.33 -17.51 -8.60
C GLY A 525 14.01 -18.23 -8.36
N ALA A 526 14.07 -19.38 -7.70
CA ALA A 526 12.89 -20.11 -7.26
C ALA A 526 13.11 -20.68 -5.87
N GLY A 527 12.03 -21.00 -5.18
CA GLY A 527 12.12 -21.46 -3.81
C GLY A 527 10.81 -21.92 -3.21
N ALA A 528 10.86 -22.17 -1.91
CA ALA A 528 9.71 -22.57 -1.12
C ALA A 528 9.64 -21.76 0.17
N SER A 529 8.43 -21.62 0.71
CA SER A 529 8.20 -20.97 1.99
C SER A 529 7.20 -21.72 2.84
N VAL A 530 7.37 -21.57 4.16
CA VAL A 530 6.44 -22.03 5.17
C VAL A 530 6.07 -20.84 6.04
N THR A 531 4.78 -20.58 6.18
CA THR A 531 4.23 -19.58 7.09
C THR A 531 3.43 -20.28 8.17
N TRP A 532 3.79 -20.06 9.43
CA TRP A 532 3.08 -20.55 10.61
C TRP A 532 2.47 -19.36 11.35
N ALA A 533 1.15 -19.33 11.50
CA ALA A 533 0.41 -18.22 12.08
C ALA A 533 -0.62 -18.72 13.13
N PRO A 534 -0.16 -19.24 14.29
CA PRO A 534 -1.01 -19.93 15.26
C PRO A 534 -2.07 -19.05 15.91
N LEU A 535 -1.83 -17.74 15.91
CA LEU A 535 -2.75 -16.72 16.41
C LEU A 535 -2.83 -15.59 15.37
N PRO A 536 -3.93 -14.82 15.33
CA PRO A 536 -4.01 -13.62 14.48
C PRO A 536 -2.88 -12.60 14.74
N THR A 537 -2.31 -12.64 15.94
CA THR A 537 -1.27 -11.74 16.44
C THR A 537 0.15 -12.27 16.30
N VAL A 538 0.37 -13.55 15.95
CA VAL A 538 1.70 -14.18 15.90
C VAL A 538 1.92 -14.85 14.56
N GLY A 539 3.06 -14.58 13.92
CA GLY A 539 3.45 -15.20 12.67
C GLY A 539 4.94 -15.50 12.58
N LEU A 540 5.29 -16.62 11.97
CA LEU A 540 6.65 -17.00 11.59
C LEU A 540 6.67 -17.38 10.12
N LYS A 541 7.60 -16.84 9.34
CA LYS A 541 7.79 -17.18 7.93
C LYS A 541 9.23 -17.55 7.66
N LEU A 542 9.44 -18.74 7.10
CA LEU A 542 10.72 -19.20 6.58
C LEU A 542 10.62 -19.29 5.06
N MET A 543 11.60 -18.75 4.35
CA MET A 543 11.74 -18.85 2.90
C MET A 543 13.12 -19.40 2.58
N VAL A 544 13.21 -20.30 1.60
CA VAL A 544 14.49 -20.77 1.05
C VAL A 544 14.42 -20.59 -0.46
N ALA A 545 15.44 -19.93 -1.04
CA ALA A 545 15.49 -19.58 -2.45
C ALA A 545 16.84 -19.97 -3.06
N SER A 546 16.82 -20.49 -4.28
CA SER A 546 18.01 -20.80 -5.08
C SER A 546 17.98 -20.05 -6.41
N ARG A 547 19.16 -19.65 -6.89
CA ARG A 547 19.30 -18.97 -8.18
C ARG A 547 18.98 -19.93 -9.33
N LEU A 548 18.30 -19.43 -10.36
CA LEU A 548 18.03 -20.19 -11.60
C LEU A 548 18.98 -19.83 -12.75
N GLY A 549 19.63 -18.66 -12.69
CA GLY A 549 20.58 -18.18 -13.70
C GLY A 549 22.05 -18.31 -13.27
N SER A 550 22.96 -17.93 -14.18
CA SER A 550 24.41 -17.90 -13.96
C SER A 550 24.94 -16.58 -13.37
N GLU A 551 24.06 -15.60 -13.17
CA GLU A 551 24.42 -14.30 -12.61
C GLU A 551 24.97 -14.46 -11.19
N LYS A 552 26.17 -13.93 -10.97
CA LYS A 552 26.86 -13.98 -9.68
C LYS A 552 26.32 -12.92 -8.74
N VAL A 553 26.41 -13.15 -7.43
CA VAL A 553 26.18 -12.10 -6.44
C VAL A 553 27.35 -11.11 -6.48
N GLU A 554 27.03 -9.81 -6.47
CA GLU A 554 28.02 -8.73 -6.47
C GLU A 554 28.07 -7.96 -5.14
N SER A 555 26.97 -7.92 -4.38
CA SER A 555 26.93 -7.16 -3.12
C SER A 555 27.55 -7.89 -1.92
N GLU A 556 27.77 -9.21 -2.02
CA GLU A 556 28.45 -10.03 -1.02
C GLU A 556 28.94 -11.36 -1.63
N GLN A 557 29.42 -12.28 -0.77
CA GLN A 557 29.92 -13.59 -1.20
C GLN A 557 28.90 -14.36 -2.06
N ASP A 558 29.39 -14.91 -3.16
CA ASP A 558 28.58 -15.66 -4.10
C ASP A 558 28.04 -16.95 -3.49
N ALA A 559 26.72 -17.00 -3.28
CA ALA A 559 26.01 -18.13 -2.68
C ALA A 559 24.87 -18.57 -3.61
N ALA A 560 24.77 -19.88 -3.86
CA ALA A 560 23.74 -20.46 -4.74
C ALA A 560 22.34 -20.45 -4.12
N THR A 561 22.27 -20.56 -2.79
CA THR A 561 21.02 -20.69 -2.02
C THR A 561 21.03 -19.74 -0.83
N ARG A 562 19.85 -19.18 -0.51
CA ARG A 562 19.62 -18.27 0.60
C ARG A 562 18.39 -18.66 1.39
N TRP A 563 18.35 -18.22 2.63
CA TRP A 563 17.18 -18.38 3.49
C TRP A 563 16.83 -17.05 4.15
N TRP A 564 15.53 -16.85 4.34
CA TRP A 564 14.96 -15.68 5.00
C TRP A 564 14.03 -16.14 6.11
N LEU A 565 14.16 -15.53 7.29
CA LEU A 565 13.32 -15.80 8.44
C LEU A 565 12.73 -14.50 8.93
N GLN A 566 11.42 -14.50 9.20
CA GLN A 566 10.71 -13.38 9.79
C GLN A 566 9.77 -13.89 10.89
N GLY A 567 9.90 -13.34 12.09
CA GLY A 567 8.96 -13.46 13.19
C GLY A 567 8.22 -12.15 13.40
N LEU A 568 6.94 -12.23 13.74
CA LEU A 568 6.06 -11.08 13.92
C LEU A 568 5.13 -11.32 15.11
N TRP A 569 5.00 -10.30 15.95
CA TRP A 569 4.02 -10.24 17.03
C TRP A 569 3.27 -8.90 17.01
N ARG A 570 1.95 -8.93 17.15
CA ARG A 570 1.06 -7.77 17.20
C ARG A 570 0.32 -7.71 18.53
N PHE A 571 0.03 -6.51 19.00
CA PHE A 571 -0.71 -6.26 20.24
C PHE A 571 -1.64 -5.06 20.11
#